data_AF-A0A453B9D7-F1
#
_entry.id   AF-A0A453B9D7-F1
#
_cell.length_a   1.000
_cell.length_b   1.000
_cell.length_c   1.000
_cell.angle_alpha   90.00
_cell.angle_beta   90.00
_cell.angle_gamma   90.00
#
_symmetry.space_group_name_H-M   'P 1'
#
loop_
_entity.id
_entity.type
_entity.pdbx_description
1 polymer ?
#
loop_
_entity_poly.entity_id
_entity_poly.type
_entity_poly.pdbx_seq_one_letter_code
_entity_poly.pdbx_strand_id
1 'polypeptide(L)'
;MGCDELRFVDVVCQDSNIIDPLGSGDKEGFTIAYYALRITQSGGMEWDMLFFITCYELWSINPELPHELLKHPVVSMEDPNVVYFLMSERLEHVDKVSVVTLDMSTKKLLSVHPYINGKEDLLGKDGDMVRRNATFLQTFLPSELPKF
;
A
#
# COMPACT_ATOMS: atom_id res chain seq x y z
N MET A 1 -30.41 1.64 -5.57
CA MET A 1 -30.09 0.61 -4.56
C MET A 1 -28.59 0.43 -4.63
N GLY A 2 -27.83 1.01 -3.71
CA GLY A 2 -26.41 0.71 -3.58
C GLY A 2 -26.32 -0.68 -2.95
N CYS A 3 -25.85 -1.67 -3.69
CA CYS A 3 -25.48 -2.92 -3.07
C CYS A 3 -24.12 -2.64 -2.41
N ASP A 4 -24.06 -2.73 -1.09
CA ASP A 4 -22.78 -2.66 -0.38
C ASP A 4 -21.90 -3.80 -0.91
N GLU A 5 -20.81 -3.44 -1.59
CA GLU A 5 -19.87 -4.38 -2.21
C GLU A 5 -18.63 -4.48 -1.33
N LEU A 6 -18.32 -5.69 -0.85
CA LEU A 6 -17.10 -5.90 -0.08
C LEU A 6 -15.91 -6.01 -1.02
N ARG A 7 -14.89 -5.18 -0.80
CA ARG A 7 -13.69 -5.14 -1.62
C ARG A 7 -12.44 -5.47 -0.81
N PHE A 8 -11.50 -6.12 -1.47
CA PHE A 8 -10.25 -6.57 -0.86
C PHE A 8 -9.10 -6.32 -1.82
N VAL A 9 -7.96 -5.90 -1.28
CA VAL A 9 -6.73 -5.66 -2.03
C VAL A 9 -5.61 -6.44 -1.39
N ASP A 10 -4.77 -7.05 -2.23
CA ASP A 10 -3.63 -7.83 -1.81
C ASP A 10 -2.39 -7.40 -2.58
N VAL A 11 -1.23 -7.48 -1.93
CA VAL A 11 0.07 -7.24 -2.56
C VAL A 11 0.88 -8.51 -2.41
N VAL A 12 1.09 -9.20 -3.53
CA VAL A 12 1.77 -10.49 -3.60
C VAL A 12 3.17 -10.29 -4.19
N CYS A 13 4.20 -10.63 -3.42
CA CYS A 13 5.57 -10.65 -3.92
C CYS A 13 5.80 -11.89 -4.80
N GLN A 14 6.54 -11.74 -5.91
CA GLN A 14 6.93 -12.85 -6.79
C GLN A 14 8.06 -13.70 -6.15
N ASP A 15 7.67 -14.62 -5.24
CA ASP A 15 8.42 -15.77 -4.67
C ASP A 15 9.71 -15.47 -3.87
N SER A 16 10.10 -16.16 -2.79
CA SER A 16 9.64 -17.43 -2.18
C SER A 16 10.06 -17.52 -0.70
N ASN A 17 9.25 -18.20 0.11
CA ASN A 17 9.37 -18.44 1.55
C ASN A 17 8.78 -17.36 2.46
N ILE A 18 7.60 -17.70 2.96
CA ILE A 18 7.14 -17.40 4.31
C ILE A 18 8.36 -17.41 5.26
N ILE A 19 8.48 -16.37 6.08
CA ILE A 19 9.58 -16.06 7.02
C ILE A 19 10.69 -15.17 6.43
N ASP A 20 10.35 -13.94 6.04
CA ASP A 20 11.14 -12.79 6.51
C ASP A 20 10.25 -11.54 6.63
N PRO A 21 9.93 -11.06 7.86
CA PRO A 21 9.26 -9.77 8.05
C PRO A 21 10.12 -8.58 7.56
N LEU A 22 11.40 -8.84 7.24
CA LEU A 22 12.39 -7.86 6.83
C LEU A 22 13.09 -8.28 5.52
N GLY A 23 12.35 -8.85 4.56
CA GLY A 23 12.90 -9.35 3.29
C GLY A 23 13.91 -8.38 2.64
N SER A 24 15.18 -8.75 2.71
CA SER A 24 16.30 -8.16 1.97
C SER A 24 16.34 -8.74 0.55
N GLY A 25 15.26 -8.53 -0.20
CA GLY A 25 15.11 -8.96 -1.58
C GLY A 25 14.90 -7.75 -2.49
N ASP A 26 15.94 -6.95 -2.71
CA ASP A 26 15.88 -5.70 -3.50
C ASP A 26 15.67 -5.93 -5.02
N LYS A 27 15.13 -7.09 -5.44
CA LYS A 27 14.97 -7.47 -6.85
C LYS A 27 13.78 -8.38 -7.15
N GLU A 28 12.86 -8.57 -6.23
CA GLU A 28 11.67 -9.41 -6.46
C GLU A 28 10.47 -8.49 -6.68
N GLY A 29 9.87 -8.60 -7.87
CA GLY A 29 8.72 -7.79 -8.25
C GLY A 29 7.50 -8.11 -7.38
N PHE A 30 6.51 -7.22 -7.38
CA PHE A 30 5.25 -7.46 -6.71
C PHE A 30 4.08 -7.30 -7.67
N THR A 31 2.95 -7.93 -7.34
CA THR A 31 1.68 -7.77 -8.02
C THR A 31 0.64 -7.29 -7.03
N ILE A 32 -0.04 -6.21 -7.36
CA ILE A 32 -1.22 -5.76 -6.62
C ILE A 32 -2.43 -6.40 -7.27
N ALA A 33 -3.20 -7.15 -6.50
CA ALA A 33 -4.44 -7.80 -6.94
C ALA A 33 -5.63 -7.23 -6.18
N TYR A 34 -6.73 -7.02 -6.88
CA TYR A 34 -7.92 -6.39 -6.33
C TYR A 34 -9.16 -7.22 -6.61
N TYR A 35 -9.96 -7.40 -5.57
CA TYR A 35 -11.04 -8.36 -5.52
C TYR A 35 -12.33 -7.70 -5.03
N ALA A 36 -13.46 -8.22 -5.51
CA ALA A 36 -14.78 -7.93 -4.98
C ALA A 36 -15.50 -9.22 -4.62
N LEU A 37 -16.27 -9.19 -3.53
CA LEU A 37 -17.06 -10.33 -3.10
C LEU A 37 -18.38 -10.36 -3.89
N ARG A 38 -18.59 -11.41 -4.66
CA ARG A 38 -19.84 -11.65 -5.37
C ARG A 38 -20.68 -12.70 -4.65
N ILE A 39 -21.97 -12.42 -4.52
CA ILE A 39 -22.97 -13.38 -4.08
C ILE A 39 -23.47 -14.15 -5.30
N THR A 40 -23.34 -15.47 -5.30
CA THR A 40 -23.78 -16.34 -6.39
C THR A 40 -25.30 -16.52 -6.37
N GLN A 41 -25.87 -17.01 -7.48
CA GLN A 41 -27.31 -17.29 -7.57
C GLN A 41 -27.79 -18.35 -6.55
N SER A 42 -26.88 -19.22 -6.10
CA SER A 42 -27.15 -20.21 -5.05
C SER A 42 -26.99 -19.67 -3.62
N GLY A 43 -26.69 -18.37 -3.47
CA GLY A 43 -26.43 -17.73 -2.17
C GLY A 43 -25.03 -18.00 -1.61
N GLY A 44 -24.12 -18.57 -2.39
CA GLY A 44 -22.71 -18.69 -2.04
C GLY A 44 -21.96 -17.37 -2.16
N MET A 45 -20.78 -17.27 -1.56
CA MET A 45 -19.90 -16.09 -1.63
C MET A 45 -18.59 -16.48 -2.31
N GLU A 46 -18.23 -15.75 -3.36
CA GLU A 46 -17.02 -15.98 -4.16
C GLU A 46 -16.25 -14.68 -4.33
N TRP A 47 -14.91 -14.74 -4.30
CA TRP A 47 -14.06 -13.59 -4.59
C TRP A 47 -13.77 -13.55 -6.09
N ASP A 48 -14.24 -12.49 -6.74
CA ASP A 48 -13.89 -12.21 -8.14
C ASP A 48 -12.70 -11.25 -8.17
N MET A 49 -11.60 -11.67 -8.80
CA MET A 49 -10.49 -10.77 -9.11
C MET A 49 -10.94 -9.81 -10.21
N LEU A 50 -11.04 -8.53 -9.90
CA LEU A 50 -11.47 -7.51 -10.86
C LEU A 50 -10.31 -7.08 -11.77
N PHE A 51 -9.16 -6.81 -11.17
CA PHE A 51 -7.97 -6.39 -11.89
C PHE A 51 -6.72 -6.65 -11.06
N PHE A 52 -5.58 -6.67 -11.75
CA PHE A 52 -4.27 -6.71 -11.14
C PHE A 52 -3.29 -5.80 -11.90
N ILE A 53 -2.21 -5.43 -11.24
CA ILE A 53 -1.10 -4.68 -11.83
C ILE A 53 0.22 -5.18 -11.27
N THR A 54 1.16 -5.46 -12.16
CA THR A 54 2.53 -5.81 -11.78
C THR A 54 3.35 -4.56 -11.47
N CYS A 55 4.40 -4.68 -10.66
CA CYS A 55 5.28 -3.55 -10.35
C CYS A 55 5.90 -2.92 -11.62
N TYR A 56 6.24 -3.74 -12.63
CA TYR A 56 6.77 -3.25 -13.91
C TYR A 56 5.75 -2.41 -14.69
N GLU A 57 4.49 -2.84 -14.74
CA GLU A 57 3.42 -2.04 -15.34
C GLU A 57 3.17 -0.77 -14.53
N LEU A 58 3.18 -0.86 -13.20
CA LEU A 58 2.98 0.27 -12.31
C LEU A 58 4.04 1.35 -12.54
N TRP A 59 5.32 0.99 -12.57
CA TRP A 59 6.42 1.91 -12.82
C TRP A 59 6.46 2.41 -14.26
N SER A 60 6.02 1.60 -15.23
CA SER A 60 5.91 2.05 -16.62
C SER A 60 4.82 3.12 -16.79
N ILE A 61 3.73 3.06 -16.01
CA ILE A 61 2.65 4.04 -16.06
C ILE A 61 3.00 5.27 -15.20
N ASN A 62 3.71 5.06 -14.10
CA ASN A 62 4.02 6.06 -13.08
C ASN A 62 5.55 6.11 -12.86
N PRO A 63 6.33 6.66 -13.81
CA PRO A 63 7.79 6.68 -13.74
C PRO A 63 8.35 7.50 -12.56
N GLU A 64 7.53 8.35 -11.95
CA GLU A 64 7.85 9.13 -10.75
C GLU A 64 7.79 8.32 -9.45
N LEU A 65 7.15 7.15 -9.45
CA LEU A 65 7.05 6.29 -8.27
C LEU A 65 8.40 5.57 -8.06
N PRO A 66 9.02 5.69 -6.86
CA PRO A 66 10.22 4.90 -6.55
C PRO A 66 9.99 3.40 -6.75
N HIS A 67 11.06 2.70 -7.15
CA HIS A 67 11.04 1.26 -7.39
C HIS A 67 11.11 0.45 -6.09
N GLU A 68 10.25 0.78 -5.14
CA GLU A 68 10.17 0.19 -3.81
C GLU A 68 8.90 -0.64 -3.64
N LEU A 69 8.94 -1.61 -2.73
CA LEU A 69 7.79 -2.45 -2.41
C LEU A 69 6.70 -1.65 -1.70
N LEU A 70 5.47 -1.73 -2.23
CA LEU A 70 4.27 -1.22 -1.58
C LEU A 70 3.76 -2.18 -0.51
N LYS A 71 3.46 -1.66 0.68
CA LYS A 71 3.10 -2.42 1.88
C LYS A 71 1.79 -1.92 2.48
N HIS A 72 1.15 -2.76 3.29
CA HIS A 72 -0.03 -2.42 4.09
C HIS A 72 -1.14 -1.72 3.29
N PRO A 73 -1.69 -2.38 2.25
CA PRO A 73 -2.68 -1.75 1.39
C PRO A 73 -3.99 -1.50 2.15
N VAL A 74 -4.60 -0.35 1.95
CA VAL A 74 -5.87 0.05 2.57
C VAL A 74 -6.79 0.63 1.49
N VAL A 75 -7.95 0.02 1.31
CA VAL A 75 -8.98 0.54 0.40
C VAL A 75 -9.66 1.75 1.02
N SER A 76 -9.86 2.81 0.24
CA SER A 76 -10.59 3.99 0.71
C SER A 76 -12.06 3.65 0.97
N MET A 77 -12.58 4.20 2.07
CA MET A 77 -14.00 4.11 2.42
C MET A 77 -14.86 5.11 1.62
N GLU A 78 -14.26 6.17 1.07
CA GLU A 78 -14.96 7.21 0.30
C GLU A 78 -15.08 6.83 -1.19
N ASP A 79 -14.00 6.30 -1.78
CA ASP A 79 -13.98 5.79 -3.16
C ASP A 79 -13.31 4.42 -3.19
N PRO A 80 -14.07 3.34 -3.43
CA PRO A 80 -13.50 2.00 -3.34
C PRO A 80 -12.39 1.77 -4.38
N ASN A 81 -12.35 2.49 -5.50
CA ASN A 81 -11.28 2.34 -6.50
C ASN A 81 -9.93 2.90 -6.03
N VAL A 82 -9.92 3.71 -4.97
CA VAL A 82 -8.71 4.32 -4.43
C VAL A 82 -8.11 3.43 -3.34
N VAL A 83 -6.82 3.14 -3.45
CA VAL A 83 -6.07 2.36 -2.47
C VAL A 83 -4.83 3.11 -2.00
N TYR A 84 -4.61 3.10 -0.69
CA TYR A 84 -3.44 3.67 -0.04
C TYR A 84 -2.43 2.57 0.27
N PHE A 85 -1.15 2.88 0.09
CA PHE A 85 -0.04 1.99 0.38
C PHE A 85 1.04 2.73 1.16
N LEU A 86 1.78 2.00 1.97
CA LEU A 86 3.04 2.46 2.53
C LEU A 86 4.20 2.09 1.61
N MET A 87 5.09 3.06 1.40
CA MET A 87 6.34 2.87 0.68
C MET A 87 7.48 3.36 1.58
N SER A 88 8.53 2.55 1.72
CA SER A 88 9.69 2.86 2.55
C SER A 88 10.92 2.93 1.67
N GLU A 89 11.49 4.11 1.52
CA GLU A 89 12.76 4.33 0.82
C GLU A 89 13.89 4.20 1.85
N ARG A 90 14.81 3.24 1.64
CA ARG A 90 15.91 2.99 2.58
C ARG A 90 16.89 4.16 2.61
N LEU A 91 17.18 4.66 3.81
CA LEU A 91 18.20 5.69 4.04
C LEU A 91 19.17 5.24 5.14
N GLU A 92 20.36 5.83 5.18
CA GLU A 92 21.43 5.38 6.09
C GLU A 92 21.07 5.37 7.59
N HIS A 93 20.05 6.12 8.03
CA HIS A 93 19.75 6.28 9.46
C HIS A 93 18.28 6.08 9.82
N VAL A 94 17.37 6.64 9.02
CA VAL A 94 15.92 6.50 9.18
C VAL A 94 15.32 6.51 7.79
N ASP A 95 14.63 5.42 7.45
CA ASP A 95 13.93 5.28 6.18
C ASP A 95 12.91 6.40 6.01
N LYS A 96 12.80 6.87 4.77
CA LYS A 96 11.75 7.81 4.41
C LYS A 96 10.50 7.00 4.07
N VAL A 97 9.42 7.28 4.78
CA VAL A 97 8.15 6.57 4.60
C VAL A 97 7.17 7.51 3.94
N SER A 98 6.52 7.07 2.87
CA SER A 98 5.50 7.83 2.16
C SER A 98 4.21 7.02 2.02
N VAL A 99 3.08 7.72 2.04
CA VAL A 99 1.77 7.17 1.66
C VAL A 99 1.59 7.38 0.16
N VAL A 100 1.47 6.29 -0.55
CA VAL A 100 1.22 6.24 -2.00
C VAL A 100 -0.27 6.01 -2.20
N THR A 101 -0.91 6.85 -3.00
CA THR A 101 -2.34 6.73 -3.33
C THR A 101 -2.50 6.39 -4.79
N LEU A 102 -3.15 5.26 -5.08
CA LEU A 102 -3.40 4.78 -6.44
C LEU A 102 -4.90 4.69 -6.72
N ASP A 103 -5.31 5.15 -7.90
CA ASP A 103 -6.58 4.75 -8.50
C ASP A 103 -6.34 3.42 -9.20
N MET A 104 -6.89 2.37 -8.63
CA MET A 104 -6.68 1.02 -9.10
C MET A 104 -7.50 0.66 -10.35
N SER A 105 -8.60 1.39 -10.62
CA SER A 105 -9.39 1.21 -11.83
C SER A 105 -8.68 1.75 -13.07
N THR A 106 -7.98 2.88 -12.91
CA THR A 106 -7.20 3.52 -13.99
C THR A 106 -5.72 3.19 -13.93
N LYS A 107 -5.27 2.50 -12.86
CA LYS A 107 -3.86 2.14 -12.60
C LYS A 107 -2.92 3.34 -12.45
N LYS A 108 -3.46 4.50 -12.06
CA LYS A 108 -2.73 5.77 -12.00
C LYS A 108 -2.38 6.17 -10.58
N LEU A 109 -1.20 6.73 -10.42
CA LEU A 109 -0.76 7.44 -9.23
C LEU A 109 -1.57 8.73 -9.06
N LEU A 110 -2.24 8.84 -7.93
CA LEU A 110 -2.97 10.05 -7.53
C LEU A 110 -2.08 10.98 -6.71
N SER A 111 -1.30 10.43 -5.78
CA SER A 111 -0.37 11.21 -4.95
C SER A 111 0.66 10.36 -4.23
N VAL A 112 1.75 11.01 -3.83
CA VAL A 112 2.76 10.50 -2.89
C VAL A 112 2.93 11.54 -1.80
N HIS A 113 2.53 11.21 -0.59
CA HIS A 113 2.61 12.11 0.57
C HIS A 113 3.65 11.61 1.56
N PRO A 114 4.65 12.42 1.96
CA PRO A 114 5.61 12.01 2.97
C PRO A 114 4.92 11.83 4.32
N TYR A 115 5.18 10.71 4.97
CA TYR A 115 4.71 10.39 6.33
C TYR A 115 5.85 10.49 7.35
N ILE A 116 7.05 10.03 6.97
CA ILE A 116 8.30 10.20 7.73
C ILE A 116 9.37 10.69 6.75
N ASN A 117 9.93 11.87 6.99
CA ASN A 117 10.98 12.48 6.17
C ASN A 117 12.40 12.17 6.69
N GLY A 118 12.63 10.91 7.05
CA GLY A 118 13.94 10.40 7.48
C GLY A 118 14.52 11.15 8.68
N LYS A 119 15.76 11.64 8.54
CA LYS A 119 16.48 12.33 9.63
C LYS A 119 15.85 13.65 10.07
N GLU A 120 15.10 14.32 9.19
CA GLU A 120 14.53 15.64 9.52
C GLU A 120 13.53 15.53 10.66
N ASP A 121 12.75 14.45 10.68
CA ASP A 121 11.74 14.19 11.70
C ASP A 121 12.34 13.66 13.02
N LEU A 122 13.61 13.25 13.03
CA LEU A 122 14.30 12.84 14.26
C LEU A 122 14.64 14.00 15.19
N LEU A 123 14.65 15.23 14.68
CA LEU A 123 15.06 16.41 15.45
C LEU A 123 13.98 16.88 16.43
N GLY A 124 12.76 16.32 16.33
CA GLY A 124 11.63 16.61 17.20
C GLY A 124 11.64 15.86 18.53
N LYS A 125 10.70 16.21 19.42
CA LYS A 125 10.51 15.52 20.71
C LYS A 125 10.11 14.04 20.56
N ASP A 126 9.55 13.68 19.40
CA ASP A 126 9.02 12.34 19.12
C ASP A 126 9.98 11.50 18.23
N GLY A 127 11.27 11.85 18.20
CA GLY A 127 12.25 11.19 17.32
C GLY A 127 12.43 9.69 17.59
N ASP A 128 12.17 9.22 18.81
CA ASP A 128 12.15 7.81 19.17
C ASP A 128 10.95 7.06 18.55
N MET A 129 9.77 7.70 18.54
CA MET A 129 8.58 7.20 17.85
C MET A 129 8.79 7.15 16.33
N VAL A 130 9.37 8.20 15.75
CA VAL A 130 9.71 8.26 14.31
C VAL A 130 10.66 7.12 13.94
N ARG A 131 11.73 6.92 14.71
CA ARG A 131 12.67 5.81 14.49
C ARG A 131 11.97 4.46 14.54
N ARG A 132 11.11 4.25 15.53
CA ARG A 132 10.36 2.99 15.67
C ARG A 132 9.43 2.75 14.48
N ASN A 133 8.68 3.77 14.05
CA ASN A 133 7.70 3.65 12.97
C ASN A 133 8.37 3.48 11.60
N ALA A 134 9.53 4.10 11.37
CA ALA A 134 10.29 3.90 10.14
C ALA A 134 10.86 2.47 10.03
N THR A 135 11.34 1.91 11.15
CA THR A 135 11.89 0.54 11.18
C THR A 135 10.79 -0.54 11.15
N PHE A 136 9.67 -0.28 11.85
CA PHE A 136 8.55 -1.21 11.95
C PHE A 136 7.29 -0.54 11.41
N LEU A 137 7.13 -0.59 10.08
CA LEU A 137 5.90 -0.15 9.44
C LEU A 137 4.74 -0.96 10.02
N GLN A 138 3.83 -0.28 10.69
CA GLN A 138 2.58 -0.86 11.14
C GLN A 138 1.50 -0.54 10.12
N THR A 139 0.56 -1.46 9.97
CA THR A 139 -0.68 -1.19 9.23
C THR A 139 -1.33 0.05 9.81
N PHE A 140 -1.65 1.03 8.98
CA PHE A 140 -2.51 2.13 9.42
C PHE A 140 -3.82 1.52 9.91
N LEU A 141 -4.16 1.73 11.17
CA LEU A 141 -5.54 1.62 11.59
C LEU A 141 -6.20 2.92 11.13
N PRO A 142 -7.18 2.89 10.21
CA PRO A 142 -7.90 4.09 9.84
C PRO A 142 -8.78 4.50 11.01
N SER A 143 -8.22 5.25 11.96
CA SER A 143 -9.00 6.23 12.70
C SER A 143 -8.85 7.52 11.91
N GLU A 144 -9.86 7.85 11.11
CA GLU A 144 -10.02 9.07 10.31
C GLU A 144 -8.95 10.13 10.54
N LEU A 145 -8.12 10.43 9.53
CA LEU A 145 -7.23 11.58 9.60
C LEU A 145 -8.10 12.85 9.74
N PRO A 146 -7.89 13.70 10.75
CA PRO A 146 -8.72 14.86 10.96
C PRO A 146 -8.63 15.78 9.75
N LYS A 147 -9.79 16.12 9.20
CA LYS A 147 -9.95 17.16 8.19
C LYS A 147 -9.71 18.50 8.91
N PHE A 148 -8.63 19.20 8.56
CA PHE A 148 -8.36 20.58 9.01
C PHE A 148 -9.14 21.58 8.15
#